data_AF-A0A521E2V0-F1
#
_entry.id   AF-A0A521E2V0-F1
#
_cell.length_a   1.000
_cell.length_b   1.000
_cell.length_c   1.000
_cell.angle_alpha   90.00
_cell.angle_beta   90.00
_cell.angle_gamma   90.00
#
_symmetry.space_group_name_H-M   'P 1'
#
loop_
_entity.id
_entity.type
_entity.pdbx_description
1 polymer ?
#
loop_
_entity_poly.entity_id
_entity_poly.type
_entity_poly.pdbx_seq_one_letter_code
_entity_poly.pdbx_strand_id
1 'polypeptide(L)'
;MSKLRQKSDFNISAADALLQKNLYAPSVHCSYYSCFQLLKYTIKEFFGEDYEAQAVNIAASQQKTHQHVVNYVSNELKGLAGIEESRKFKRTIKDLKQFRTESDYENVEVNSDKGNNAYTKANEIRSYIIKNFKV
;
A
#
# COMPACT_ATOMS: atom_id res chain seq x y z
N MET A 1 -13.89 -13.58 -2.13
CA MET A 1 -12.86 -12.55 -1.89
C MET A 1 -11.48 -13.20 -1.89
N SER A 2 -10.49 -12.64 -2.61
CA SER A 2 -9.12 -13.19 -2.62
C SER A 2 -8.48 -13.13 -1.23
N LYS A 3 -7.58 -14.07 -0.91
CA LYS A 3 -6.83 -14.06 0.36
C LYS A 3 -6.01 -12.78 0.53
N LEU A 4 -5.49 -12.18 -0.54
CA LEU A 4 -4.77 -10.91 -0.46
C LEU A 4 -5.68 -9.73 -0.14
N ARG A 5 -6.89 -9.69 -0.71
CA ARG A 5 -7.89 -8.68 -0.35
C ARG A 5 -8.31 -8.82 1.12
N GLN A 6 -8.58 -10.04 1.58
CA GLN A 6 -8.92 -10.29 2.97
C GLN A 6 -7.79 -9.84 3.93
N LYS A 7 -6.53 -10.14 3.61
CA LYS A 7 -5.37 -9.68 4.40
C LYS A 7 -5.25 -8.15 4.41
N SER A 8 -5.52 -7.49 3.28
CA SER A 8 -5.53 -6.04 3.18
C SER A 8 -6.56 -5.42 4.13
N ASP A 9 -7.77 -5.99 4.15
CA ASP A 9 -8.87 -5.54 5.01
C ASP A 9 -8.56 -5.79 6.49
N PHE A 10 -7.97 -6.94 6.83
CA PHE A 10 -7.50 -7.20 8.19
C PHE A 10 -6.42 -6.22 8.63
N ASN A 11 -5.49 -5.87 7.75
CA ASN A 11 -4.42 -4.93 8.07
C ASN A 11 -4.94 -3.52 8.34
N ILE A 12 -5.90 -3.01 7.56
CA ILE A 12 -6.44 -1.67 7.84
C ILE A 12 -7.25 -1.65 9.15
N SER A 13 -8.02 -2.71 9.44
CA SER A 13 -8.73 -2.83 10.72
C SER A 13 -7.77 -2.98 11.90
N ALA A 14 -6.67 -3.73 11.73
CA ALA A 14 -5.64 -3.86 12.75
C ALA A 14 -4.93 -2.53 13.01
N ALA A 15 -4.64 -1.75 11.96
CA ALA A 15 -4.02 -0.44 12.11
C ALA A 15 -4.86 0.49 13.01
N ASP A 16 -6.18 0.55 12.80
CA ASP A 16 -7.09 1.33 13.64
C ASP A 16 -7.09 0.81 15.09
N ALA A 17 -7.28 -0.49 15.29
CA ALA A 17 -7.30 -1.09 16.63
C ALA A 17 -5.99 -0.88 17.41
N LEU A 18 -4.85 -0.87 16.72
CA LEU A 18 -3.53 -0.60 17.31
C LEU A 18 -3.37 0.88 17.66
N LEU A 19 -3.87 1.81 16.85
CA LEU A 19 -3.89 3.24 17.17
C LEU A 19 -4.69 3.53 18.44
N GLN A 20 -5.87 2.93 18.59
CA GLN A 20 -6.69 3.09 19.81
C GLN A 20 -6.00 2.58 21.08
N LYS A 21 -4.97 1.72 20.92
CA LYS A 21 -4.15 1.17 22.00
C LYS A 21 -2.80 1.87 22.15
N ASN A 22 -2.58 2.98 21.45
CA ASN A 22 -1.31 3.72 21.42
C ASN A 22 -0.12 2.87 20.90
N LEU A 23 -0.38 1.83 20.11
CA LEU A 23 0.63 0.96 19.50
C LEU A 23 0.98 1.47 18.10
N TYR A 24 1.71 2.58 18.04
CA TYR A 24 1.91 3.35 16.81
C TYR A 24 2.83 2.68 15.78
N ALA A 25 3.99 2.15 16.18
CA ALA A 25 4.90 1.46 15.25
C ALA A 25 4.22 0.30 14.49
N PRO A 26 3.54 -0.66 15.14
CA PRO A 26 2.84 -1.71 14.42
C PRO A 26 1.61 -1.21 13.65
N SER A 27 0.98 -0.10 14.05
CA SER A 27 -0.12 0.47 13.27
C SER A 27 0.36 1.04 11.93
N VAL A 28 1.57 1.63 11.87
CA VAL A 28 2.21 2.07 10.62
C VAL A 28 2.49 0.88 9.71
N HIS A 29 3.02 -0.22 10.26
CA HIS A 29 3.24 -1.46 9.51
C HIS A 29 1.95 -1.96 8.86
N CYS A 30 0.89 -2.12 9.66
CA CYS A 30 -0.42 -2.55 9.20
C CYS A 30 -1.00 -1.58 8.15
N SER A 31 -0.86 -0.27 8.36
CA SER A 31 -1.30 0.75 7.40
C SER A 31 -0.65 0.55 6.03
N TYR A 32 0.68 0.38 5.99
CA TYR A 32 1.39 0.13 4.72
C TYR A 32 0.99 -1.18 4.05
N TYR A 33 0.95 -2.28 4.81
CA TYR A 33 0.64 -3.59 4.24
C TYR A 33 -0.81 -3.70 3.76
N SER A 34 -1.73 -2.95 4.37
CA SER A 34 -3.10 -2.83 3.87
C SER A 34 -3.13 -2.32 2.42
N CYS A 35 -2.34 -1.29 2.10
CA CYS A 35 -2.24 -0.77 0.74
C CYS A 35 -1.49 -1.75 -0.17
N PHE A 36 -0.32 -2.24 0.24
CA PHE A 36 0.50 -3.10 -0.61
C PHE A 36 -0.24 -4.37 -1.07
N GLN A 37 -0.97 -5.02 -0.16
CA GLN A 37 -1.75 -6.22 -0.48
C GLN A 37 -2.95 -5.90 -1.38
N LEU A 38 -3.59 -4.74 -1.19
CA LEU A 38 -4.65 -4.26 -2.09
C LEU A 38 -4.12 -4.01 -3.50
N LEU A 39 -2.94 -3.40 -3.63
CA LEU A 39 -2.33 -3.14 -4.94
C LEU A 39 -2.06 -4.44 -5.70
N LYS A 40 -1.48 -5.46 -5.04
CA LYS A 40 -1.29 -6.79 -5.66
C LYS A 40 -2.62 -7.41 -6.10
N TYR A 41 -3.64 -7.31 -5.27
CA TYR A 41 -4.98 -7.77 -5.61
C TYR A 41 -5.56 -7.00 -6.82
N THR A 42 -5.36 -5.69 -6.86
CA THR A 42 -5.83 -4.82 -7.97
C THR A 42 -5.16 -5.19 -9.29
N ILE A 43 -3.86 -5.50 -9.28
CA ILE A 43 -3.12 -6.00 -10.45
C ILE A 43 -3.77 -7.26 -11.02
N LYS A 44 -4.18 -8.19 -10.16
CA LYS A 44 -4.87 -9.39 -10.60
C LYS A 44 -6.27 -9.12 -11.14
N GLU A 45 -7.10 -8.42 -10.37
CA GLU A 45 -8.54 -8.37 -10.69
C GLU A 45 -8.89 -7.32 -11.74
N PHE A 46 -8.15 -6.21 -11.79
CA PHE A 46 -8.44 -5.12 -12.72
C PHE A 46 -7.50 -5.12 -13.92
N PHE A 47 -6.20 -5.32 -13.69
CA PHE A 47 -5.20 -5.32 -14.76
C PHE A 47 -4.99 -6.71 -15.40
N GLY A 48 -5.59 -7.77 -14.83
CA GLY A 48 -5.63 -9.11 -15.40
C GLY A 48 -4.33 -9.93 -15.24
N GLU A 49 -3.37 -9.46 -14.45
CA GLU A 49 -2.10 -10.14 -14.25
C GLU A 49 -2.12 -10.98 -12.97
N ASP A 50 -2.11 -12.31 -13.15
CA ASP A 50 -2.15 -13.27 -12.04
C ASP A 50 -0.93 -13.17 -11.10
N TYR A 51 -0.98 -13.85 -9.96
CA TYR A 51 0.04 -13.69 -8.93
C TYR A 51 1.38 -14.33 -9.32
N GLU A 52 1.31 -15.36 -10.14
CA GLU A 52 2.44 -16.09 -10.73
C GLU A 52 3.19 -15.20 -11.73
N ALA A 53 2.47 -14.55 -12.66
CA ALA A 53 3.03 -13.57 -13.59
C ALA A 53 3.60 -12.37 -12.84
N GLN A 54 2.90 -11.85 -11.83
CA GLN A 54 3.45 -10.80 -10.97
C GLN A 54 4.80 -11.23 -10.35
N ALA A 55 4.91 -12.47 -9.87
CA ALA A 55 6.16 -12.96 -9.27
C ALA A 55 7.29 -13.07 -10.31
N VAL A 56 7.00 -13.59 -11.51
CA VAL A 56 7.94 -13.69 -12.62
C VAL A 56 8.42 -12.31 -13.06
N ASN A 57 7.50 -11.37 -13.27
CA ASN A 57 7.79 -10.00 -13.69
C ASN A 57 8.61 -9.24 -12.65
N ILE A 58 8.33 -9.43 -11.36
CA ILE A 58 9.13 -8.87 -10.27
C ILE A 58 10.55 -9.42 -10.32
N ALA A 59 10.72 -10.73 -10.44
CA ALA A 59 12.03 -11.39 -10.51
C ALA A 59 12.84 -10.91 -11.73
N ALA A 60 12.19 -10.73 -12.88
CA ALA A 60 12.83 -10.22 -14.10
C ALA A 60 13.20 -8.72 -14.03
N SER A 61 12.45 -7.92 -13.26
CA SER A 61 12.61 -6.45 -13.26
C SER A 61 13.85 -5.91 -12.54
N GLN A 62 14.61 -6.76 -11.82
CA GLN A 62 15.68 -6.36 -10.90
C GLN A 62 15.25 -5.37 -9.79
N GLN A 63 13.94 -5.11 -9.64
CA GLN A 63 13.40 -4.23 -8.62
C GLN A 63 12.99 -5.02 -7.39
N LYS A 64 13.08 -4.39 -6.21
CA LYS A 64 12.45 -4.93 -5.00
C LYS A 64 10.93 -5.05 -5.23
N THR A 65 10.33 -6.15 -4.77
CA THR A 65 8.88 -6.45 -4.90
C THR A 65 7.97 -5.25 -4.66
N HIS A 66 8.16 -4.55 -3.54
CA HIS A 66 7.35 -3.36 -3.20
C HIS A 66 7.50 -2.22 -4.20
N GLN A 67 8.73 -2.00 -4.69
CA GLN A 67 9.01 -0.94 -5.66
C GLN A 67 8.35 -1.26 -7.00
N HIS A 68 8.43 -2.52 -7.43
CA HIS A 68 7.81 -2.99 -8.66
C HIS A 68 6.29 -2.79 -8.64
N VAL A 69 5.60 -3.30 -7.62
CA VAL A 69 4.13 -3.19 -7.50
C VAL A 69 3.67 -1.73 -7.49
N VAL A 70 4.36 -0.85 -6.75
CA VAL A 70 4.03 0.58 -6.73
C VAL A 70 4.25 1.24 -8.08
N ASN A 71 5.36 0.93 -8.76
CA ASN A 71 5.66 1.48 -10.07
C ASN A 71 4.64 1.02 -11.12
N TYR A 72 4.25 -0.26 -11.08
CA TYR A 72 3.23 -0.82 -11.96
C TYR A 72 1.94 -0.01 -11.85
N VAL A 73 1.34 0.05 -10.66
CA VAL A 73 0.06 0.75 -10.47
C VAL A 73 0.18 2.25 -10.77
N SER A 74 1.32 2.87 -10.46
CA SER A 74 1.57 4.27 -10.82
C SER A 74 1.61 4.48 -12.34
N ASN A 75 2.20 3.57 -13.10
CA ASN A 75 2.25 3.66 -14.57
C ASN A 75 0.85 3.45 -15.17
N GLU A 76 0.10 2.47 -14.69
CA GLU A 76 -1.29 2.25 -15.11
C GLU A 76 -2.17 3.48 -14.81
N LEU A 77 -2.04 4.06 -13.61
CA LEU A 77 -2.74 5.29 -13.24
C LEU A 77 -2.38 6.47 -14.13
N LYS A 78 -1.13 6.55 -14.60
CA LYS A 78 -0.70 7.61 -15.53
C LYS A 78 -1.48 7.53 -16.84
N GLY A 79 -1.74 6.32 -17.33
CA GLY A 79 -2.52 6.07 -18.55
C GLY A 79 -4.02 6.30 -18.35
N LEU A 80 -4.57 5.91 -17.20
CA LEU A 80 -6.02 5.94 -16.95
C LEU A 80 -6.54 7.27 -16.40
N ALA A 81 -5.78 7.93 -15.52
CA ALA A 81 -6.21 9.11 -14.77
C ALA A 81 -5.27 10.32 -14.96
N GLY A 82 -4.18 10.15 -15.72
CA GLY A 82 -3.24 11.21 -16.03
C GLY A 82 -2.06 11.32 -15.06
N ILE A 83 -1.13 12.22 -15.42
CA ILE A 83 0.18 12.35 -14.76
C ILE A 83 0.05 12.84 -13.32
N GLU A 84 -0.90 13.74 -13.05
CA GLU A 84 -1.09 14.33 -11.73
C GLU A 84 -1.52 13.28 -10.69
N GLU A 85 -2.55 12.49 -11.02
CA GLU A 85 -3.03 11.41 -10.15
C GLU A 85 -1.96 10.35 -9.91
N SER A 86 -1.23 9.96 -10.96
CA SER A 86 -0.09 9.05 -10.83
C SER A 86 0.99 9.59 -9.87
N ARG A 87 1.33 10.88 -9.97
CA ARG A 87 2.31 11.53 -9.08
C ARG A 87 1.80 11.61 -7.65
N LYS A 88 0.52 11.96 -7.46
CA LYS A 88 -0.12 12.04 -6.14
C LYS A 88 -0.08 10.68 -5.45
N PHE A 89 -0.57 9.63 -6.11
CA PHE A 89 -0.50 8.25 -5.62
C PHE A 89 0.93 7.86 -5.26
N LYS A 90 1.88 8.06 -6.18
CA LYS A 90 3.28 7.66 -6.01
C LYS A 90 3.95 8.37 -4.83
N ARG A 91 3.64 9.64 -4.60
CA ARG A 91 4.12 10.38 -3.43
C ARG A 91 3.55 9.80 -2.14
N THR A 92 2.22 9.66 -2.05
CA THR A 92 1.56 9.21 -0.82
C THR A 92 2.01 7.80 -0.40
N ILE A 93 2.12 6.85 -1.34
CA ILE A 93 2.57 5.48 -1.02
C ILE A 93 4.08 5.42 -0.70
N LYS A 94 4.90 6.32 -1.27
CA LYS A 94 6.32 6.44 -0.92
C LYS A 94 6.51 6.93 0.51
N ASP A 95 5.75 7.95 0.93
CA ASP A 95 5.77 8.41 2.33
C ASP A 95 5.41 7.26 3.27
N LEU A 96 4.35 6.52 2.96
CA LEU A 96 3.91 5.39 3.78
C LEU A 96 4.95 4.26 3.85
N LYS A 97 5.66 3.98 2.76
CA LYS A 97 6.79 3.04 2.71
C LYS A 97 7.95 3.51 3.57
N GLN A 98 8.24 4.81 3.57
CA GLN A 98 9.28 5.40 4.40
C GLN A 98 8.90 5.28 5.89
N PHE A 99 7.67 5.64 6.26
CA PHE A 99 7.17 5.49 7.63
C PHE A 99 7.26 4.04 8.12
N ARG A 100 6.91 3.07 7.27
CA ARG A 100 7.07 1.64 7.59
C ARG A 100 8.54 1.26 7.80
N THR A 101 9.46 1.87 7.07
CA THR A 101 10.90 1.57 7.21
C THR A 101 11.47 2.08 8.51
N GLU A 102 11.12 3.30 8.87
CA GLU A 102 11.40 3.87 10.18
C GLU A 102 10.80 3.00 11.30
N SER A 103 9.54 2.60 11.15
CA SER A 103 8.81 1.84 12.19
C SER A 103 9.30 0.41 12.38
N ASP A 104 9.68 -0.27 11.31
CA ASP A 104 10.03 -1.69 11.37
C ASP A 104 11.51 -1.92 11.69
N TYR A 105 12.41 -1.01 11.26
CA TYR A 105 13.86 -1.29 11.22
C TYR A 105 14.74 -0.22 11.83
N GLU A 106 14.29 1.03 11.92
CA GLU A 106 15.16 2.11 12.39
C GLU A 106 14.99 2.30 13.90
N ASN A 107 16.07 2.70 14.57
CA ASN A 107 16.04 2.99 15.99
C ASN A 107 15.52 4.42 16.23
N VAL A 108 14.26 4.66 15.86
CA VAL A 108 13.59 5.97 15.95
C VAL A 108 12.22 5.82 16.62
N GLU A 109 11.80 6.85 17.35
CA GLU A 109 10.46 6.86 17.95
C GLU A 109 9.37 7.01 16.88
N VAL A 110 8.33 6.18 17.00
CA VAL A 110 7.09 6.31 16.23
C VAL A 110 6.00 6.74 17.19
N ASN A 111 5.58 7.99 17.06
CA ASN A 111 4.58 8.61 17.94
C ASN A 111 3.18 8.59 17.30
N SER A 112 2.21 9.16 18.04
CA SER A 112 0.81 9.25 17.61
C SER A 112 0.65 9.98 16.28
N ASP A 113 1.39 11.05 16.03
CA ASP A 113 1.29 11.83 14.79
C ASP A 113 1.68 10.98 13.59
N LYS A 114 2.80 10.25 13.68
CA LYS A 114 3.26 9.37 12.60
C LYS A 114 2.30 8.20 12.38
N GLY A 115 1.78 7.61 13.46
CA GLY A 115 0.76 6.55 13.39
C GLY A 115 -0.52 7.01 12.69
N ASN A 116 -1.09 8.14 13.12
CA ASN A 116 -2.32 8.71 12.55
C ASN A 116 -2.13 9.17 11.09
N ASN A 117 -0.96 9.74 10.78
CA ASN A 117 -0.61 10.14 9.42
C ASN A 117 -0.50 8.92 8.49
N ALA A 118 0.16 7.85 8.94
CA ALA A 118 0.23 6.60 8.18
C ALA A 118 -1.16 6.01 7.91
N TYR A 119 -2.03 5.96 8.92
CA TYR A 119 -3.39 5.46 8.78
C TYR A 119 -4.24 6.32 7.83
N THR A 120 -4.14 7.65 7.93
CA THR A 120 -4.84 8.59 7.04
C THR A 120 -4.40 8.41 5.58
N LYS A 121 -3.09 8.37 5.33
CA LYS A 121 -2.54 8.12 3.99
C LYS A 121 -2.95 6.75 3.44
N ALA A 122 -2.95 5.73 4.29
CA ALA A 122 -3.40 4.40 3.90
C ALA A 122 -4.86 4.43 3.44
N ASN A 123 -5.76 5.05 4.22
CA ASN A 123 -7.17 5.20 3.88
C ASN A 123 -7.41 6.02 2.61
N GLU A 124 -6.64 7.09 2.36
CA GLU A 124 -6.70 7.87 1.12
C GLU A 124 -6.40 6.97 -0.10
N ILE A 125 -5.26 6.27 -0.07
CA ILE A 125 -4.84 5.36 -1.14
C ILE A 125 -5.89 4.26 -1.33
N ARG A 126 -6.28 3.62 -0.23
CA ARG A 126 -7.26 2.52 -0.19
C ARG A 126 -8.59 2.92 -0.82
N SER A 127 -9.14 4.06 -0.43
CA SER A 127 -10.41 4.57 -0.93
C SER A 127 -10.32 4.91 -2.41
N TYR A 128 -9.21 5.54 -2.82
CA TYR A 128 -8.95 5.86 -4.22
C TYR A 128 -8.88 4.58 -5.09
N ILE A 129 -8.12 3.58 -4.67
CA ILE A 129 -7.96 2.31 -5.41
C ILE A 129 -9.31 1.58 -5.51
N ILE A 130 -10.02 1.39 -4.40
CA ILE A 130 -11.34 0.70 -4.40
C ILE A 130 -12.32 1.43 -5.32
N LYS A 131 -12.41 2.76 -5.23
CA LYS A 131 -13.39 3.54 -6.00
C LYS A 131 -13.10 3.50 -7.51
N ASN A 132 -11.85 3.70 -7.90
CA ASN A 132 -11.49 3.82 -9.32
C ASN A 132 -11.38 2.46 -10.03
N PHE A 133 -10.96 1.42 -9.32
CA PHE A 133 -10.77 0.09 -9.90
C PHE A 133 -11.88 -0.90 -9.57
N LYS A 134 -12.86 -0.50 -8.74
CA LYS A 134 -14.02 -1.33 -8.33
C LYS A 134 -13.61 -2.68 -7.74
N VAL A 135 -12.51 -2.69 -7.00
CA VAL A 135 -11.92 -3.87 -6.36
C VAL A 135 -12.30 -3.98 -4.91
#